data_AF-A0A258S6I8-F1
#
_entry.id   AF-A0A258S6I8-F1
#
_cell.length_a   1.000
_cell.length_b   1.000
_cell.length_c   1.000
_cell.angle_alpha   90.00
_cell.angle_beta   90.00
_cell.angle_gamma   90.00
#
_symmetry.space_group_name_H-M   'P 1'
#
loop_
_entity.id
_entity.type
_entity.pdbx_description
1 polymer ?
#
loop_
_entity_poly.entity_id
_entity_poly.type
_entity_poly.pdbx_seq_one_letter_code
_entity_poly.pdbx_strand_id
1 'polypeptide(L)'
;MVTQKRFFQSMGIALCSLLTGCASTTINMTPSPQAPVCDRAASALILWAPQWRPEQKDILQREAAAEAGLHMFIEHSGCFAHAVLQRIPEASPATVSAQTTSASGTLDKLIVIAVRELGPVVKLLSSVTLVEGSTEVLLDISEFSSTQVPLRTFSVHWVNGGSGMVKGVESLPGDMQAALVAGLQSRGAAR
;
A
#
# COMPACT_ATOMS: atom_id res chain seq x y z
N MET A 1 28.71 -47.67 57.44
CA MET A 1 27.87 -46.49 57.74
C MET A 1 28.22 -45.42 56.71
N VAL A 2 27.70 -45.45 55.48
CA VAL A 2 26.41 -44.89 55.03
C VAL A 2 26.06 -43.56 55.72
N THR A 3 26.15 -42.45 54.99
CA THR A 3 25.01 -41.55 54.72
C THR A 3 25.38 -40.58 53.60
N GLN A 4 24.81 -40.85 52.42
CA GLN A 4 24.87 -40.04 51.22
C GLN A 4 23.84 -38.91 51.35
N LYS A 5 24.26 -37.65 51.48
CA LYS A 5 23.33 -36.50 51.39
C LYS A 5 23.21 -36.07 49.93
N ARG A 6 22.13 -36.50 49.29
CA ARG A 6 21.63 -35.94 48.03
C ARG A 6 21.09 -34.54 48.33
N PHE A 7 21.74 -33.50 47.81
CA PHE A 7 21.12 -32.18 47.68
C PHE A 7 20.71 -32.01 46.22
N PHE A 8 19.43 -32.25 45.99
CA PHE A 8 18.70 -31.85 44.80
C PHE A 8 18.69 -30.32 44.79
N GLN A 9 19.38 -29.67 43.86
CA GLN A 9 19.24 -28.23 43.66
C GLN A 9 18.96 -27.97 42.18
N SER A 10 17.67 -27.95 41.90
CA SER A 10 17.07 -27.48 40.65
C SER A 10 17.47 -26.02 40.42
N MET A 11 18.38 -25.76 39.48
CA MET A 11 18.70 -24.41 39.02
C MET A 11 17.83 -24.09 37.80
N GLY A 12 17.06 -23.01 37.90
CA GLY A 12 15.87 -22.73 37.10
C GLY A 12 16.10 -22.51 35.60
N ILE A 13 15.09 -22.93 34.83
CA ILE A 13 14.91 -22.56 33.42
C ILE A 13 14.50 -21.08 33.40
N ALA A 14 15.43 -20.21 33.01
CA ALA A 14 15.15 -18.81 32.74
C ALA A 14 14.24 -18.73 31.50
N LEU A 15 12.97 -18.42 31.71
CA LEU A 15 11.98 -18.21 30.66
C LEU A 15 12.25 -16.84 30.02
N CYS A 16 13.04 -16.81 28.94
CA CYS A 16 13.20 -15.62 28.10
C CYS A 16 11.90 -15.39 27.31
N SER A 17 10.97 -14.63 27.89
CA SER A 17 9.81 -14.09 27.18
C SER A 17 10.30 -13.03 26.17
N LEU A 18 10.62 -13.45 24.95
CA LEU A 18 10.89 -12.54 23.84
C LEU A 18 9.59 -11.80 23.51
N LEU A 19 9.52 -10.52 23.86
CA LEU A 19 8.50 -9.59 23.36
C LEU A 19 8.78 -9.35 21.87
N THR A 20 8.33 -10.24 21.01
CA THR A 20 8.31 -10.00 19.56
C THR A 20 7.20 -8.99 19.28
N GLY A 21 7.57 -7.74 18.98
CA GLY A 21 6.62 -6.76 18.43
C GLY A 21 6.17 -7.26 17.06
N CYS A 22 4.92 -7.70 16.94
CA CYS A 22 4.35 -8.04 15.64
C CYS A 22 4.13 -6.76 14.84
N ALA A 23 4.80 -6.61 13.70
CA ALA A 23 4.41 -5.62 12.70
C ALA A 23 2.96 -5.93 12.27
N SER A 24 2.07 -4.97 12.45
CA SER A 24 0.67 -5.11 12.03
C SER A 24 0.46 -4.28 10.78
N THR A 25 -0.08 -4.91 9.74
CA THR A 25 -0.52 -4.21 8.54
C THR A 25 -2.02 -4.04 8.61
N THR A 26 -2.49 -2.80 8.46
CA THR A 26 -3.92 -2.48 8.40
C THR A 26 -4.26 -1.90 7.04
N ILE A 27 -5.45 -2.22 6.57
CA ILE A 27 -6.03 -1.63 5.37
C ILE A 27 -7.46 -1.19 5.68
N ASN A 28 -7.78 0.03 5.30
CA ASN A 28 -9.13 0.55 5.34
C ASN A 28 -9.49 1.15 3.97
N MET A 29 -10.72 0.92 3.53
CA MET A 29 -11.26 1.47 2.29
C MET A 29 -12.47 2.33 2.60
N THR A 30 -12.61 3.46 1.90
CA THR A 30 -13.73 4.38 2.12
C THR A 30 -14.34 4.80 0.78
N PRO A 31 -15.63 4.49 0.50
CA PRO A 31 -16.51 3.65 1.32
C PRO A 31 -16.07 2.18 1.33
N SER A 32 -16.57 1.38 2.28
CA SER A 32 -16.36 -0.06 2.38
C SER A 32 -17.71 -0.79 2.49
N PRO A 33 -17.87 -2.00 1.92
CA PRO A 33 -16.88 -2.76 1.14
C PRO A 33 -16.72 -2.24 -0.30
N GLN A 34 -15.60 -2.61 -0.94
CA GLN A 34 -15.37 -2.37 -2.37
C GLN A 34 -15.44 -3.67 -3.15
N ALA A 35 -15.99 -3.63 -4.35
CA ALA A 35 -15.87 -4.75 -5.29
C ALA A 35 -14.44 -4.83 -5.84
N PRO A 36 -13.98 -6.01 -6.28
CA PRO A 36 -12.70 -6.14 -6.96
C PRO A 36 -12.55 -5.17 -8.16
N VAL A 37 -11.41 -4.49 -8.25
CA VAL A 37 -11.01 -3.70 -9.42
C VAL A 37 -10.26 -4.58 -10.41
N CYS A 38 -9.39 -5.46 -9.90
CA CYS A 38 -8.59 -6.35 -10.72
C CYS A 38 -9.45 -7.32 -11.53
N ASP A 39 -9.10 -7.43 -12.81
CA ASP A 39 -9.70 -8.32 -13.78
C ASP A 39 -8.60 -8.88 -14.69
N ARG A 40 -8.27 -10.17 -14.49
CA ARG A 40 -7.16 -10.83 -15.19
C ARG A 40 -7.38 -10.97 -16.69
N ALA A 41 -8.58 -10.75 -17.19
CA ALA A 41 -8.90 -10.79 -18.62
C ALA A 41 -8.86 -9.41 -19.28
N ALA A 42 -8.88 -8.33 -18.49
CA ALA A 42 -8.99 -6.97 -18.99
C ALA A 42 -7.64 -6.35 -19.35
N SER A 43 -7.66 -5.48 -20.36
CA SER A 43 -6.64 -4.46 -20.61
C SER A 43 -6.96 -3.19 -19.83
N ALA A 44 -5.96 -2.56 -19.20
CA ALA A 44 -6.17 -1.37 -18.38
C ALA A 44 -5.22 -0.22 -18.74
N LEU A 45 -5.72 1.01 -18.72
CA LEU A 45 -4.90 2.21 -18.61
C LEU A 45 -4.97 2.70 -17.17
N ILE A 46 -3.81 2.79 -16.54
CA ILE A 46 -3.64 3.31 -15.19
C ILE A 46 -3.00 4.69 -15.31
N LEU A 47 -3.80 5.71 -15.06
CA LEU A 47 -3.30 7.07 -14.91
C LEU A 47 -2.98 7.31 -13.44
N TRP A 48 -1.83 7.90 -13.15
CA TRP A 48 -1.50 8.25 -11.77
C TRP A 48 -0.95 9.66 -11.64
N ALA A 49 -1.24 10.29 -10.51
CA ALA A 49 -0.75 11.62 -10.19
C ALA A 49 -0.35 11.73 -8.71
N PRO A 50 0.72 12.46 -8.38
CA PRO A 50 0.93 12.90 -7.01
C PRO A 50 -0.12 13.94 -6.60
N GLN A 51 -0.64 13.81 -5.38
CA GLN A 51 -1.50 14.80 -4.74
C GLN A 51 -1.07 14.98 -3.28
N TRP A 52 0.22 15.29 -3.12
CA TRP A 52 0.87 15.45 -1.82
C TRP A 52 0.23 16.58 -1.00
N ARG A 53 0.25 16.41 0.32
CA ARG A 53 0.02 17.53 1.24
C ARG A 53 1.11 18.60 1.10
N PRO A 54 0.82 19.88 1.41
CA PRO A 54 1.75 21.00 1.19
C PRO A 54 3.13 20.84 1.82
N GLU A 55 3.22 20.19 2.98
CA GLU A 55 4.44 20.03 3.77
C GLU A 55 5.20 18.72 3.49
N GLN A 56 4.84 18.00 2.44
CA GLN A 56 5.46 16.73 2.11
C GLN A 56 6.95 16.93 1.76
N LYS A 57 7.81 16.21 2.48
CA LYS A 57 9.27 16.24 2.28
C LYS A 57 9.70 15.23 1.24
N ASP A 58 10.90 15.39 0.69
CA ASP A 58 11.54 14.41 -0.19
C ASP A 58 10.70 14.05 -1.44
N ILE A 59 9.95 15.03 -1.98
CA ILE A 59 8.97 14.85 -3.07
C ILE A 59 9.52 13.99 -4.20
N LEU A 60 10.71 14.32 -4.73
CA LEU A 60 11.30 13.61 -5.86
C LEU A 60 11.55 12.13 -5.57
N GLN A 61 12.02 11.79 -4.37
CA GLN A 61 12.29 10.41 -3.96
C GLN A 61 10.99 9.63 -3.79
N ARG A 62 9.94 10.30 -3.27
CA ARG A 62 8.62 9.67 -3.08
C ARG A 62 7.89 9.45 -4.39
N GLU A 63 8.00 10.38 -5.33
CA GLU A 63 7.44 10.19 -6.68
C GLU A 63 8.14 9.04 -7.41
N ALA A 64 9.48 8.98 -7.34
CA ALA A 64 10.23 7.85 -7.89
C ALA A 64 9.83 6.52 -7.22
N ALA A 65 9.63 6.51 -5.91
CA ALA A 65 9.18 5.32 -5.19
C ALA A 65 7.74 4.92 -5.54
N ALA A 66 6.84 5.89 -5.71
CA ALA A 66 5.46 5.66 -6.13
C ALA A 66 5.41 5.07 -7.54
N GLU A 67 6.16 5.64 -8.48
CA GLU A 67 6.28 5.14 -9.85
C GLU A 67 6.82 3.71 -9.87
N ALA A 68 7.92 3.45 -9.14
CA ALA A 68 8.49 2.11 -9.02
C ALA A 68 7.48 1.10 -8.42
N GLY A 69 6.75 1.48 -7.37
CA GLY A 69 5.74 0.62 -6.75
C GLY A 69 4.54 0.32 -7.67
N LEU A 70 4.10 1.30 -8.46
CA LEU A 70 3.06 1.11 -9.48
C LEU A 70 3.53 0.17 -10.61
N HIS A 71 4.77 0.32 -11.08
CA HIS A 71 5.37 -0.60 -12.04
C HIS A 71 5.46 -2.02 -11.48
N MET A 72 6.00 -2.17 -10.25
CA MET A 72 6.06 -3.46 -9.57
C MET A 72 4.68 -4.11 -9.42
N PHE A 73 3.63 -3.31 -9.15
CA PHE A 73 2.26 -3.81 -9.08
C PHE A 73 1.79 -4.36 -10.43
N ILE A 74 1.97 -3.62 -11.52
CA ILE A 74 1.56 -4.05 -12.86
C ILE A 74 2.28 -5.34 -13.26
N GLU A 75 3.59 -5.41 -13.01
CA GLU A 75 4.43 -6.54 -13.42
C GLU A 75 4.16 -7.82 -12.62
N HIS A 76 3.91 -7.71 -11.31
CA HIS A 76 3.94 -8.88 -10.41
C HIS A 76 2.57 -9.28 -9.84
N SER A 77 1.55 -8.42 -9.90
CA SER A 77 0.25 -8.73 -9.25
C SER A 77 -0.65 -9.66 -10.05
N GLY A 78 -0.48 -9.69 -11.38
CA GLY A 78 -1.44 -10.32 -12.29
C GLY A 78 -2.85 -9.72 -12.19
N CYS A 79 -2.97 -8.44 -11.84
CA CYS A 79 -4.25 -7.74 -11.68
C CYS A 79 -5.01 -7.57 -13.00
N PHE A 80 -4.28 -7.38 -14.11
CA PHE A 80 -4.80 -7.20 -15.47
C PHE A 80 -4.06 -8.10 -16.45
N ALA A 81 -4.67 -8.44 -17.59
CA ALA A 81 -3.99 -9.17 -18.67
C ALA A 81 -2.86 -8.32 -19.27
N HIS A 82 -3.14 -7.02 -19.41
CA HIS A 82 -2.20 -6.01 -19.86
C HIS A 82 -2.55 -4.68 -19.16
N ALA A 83 -1.54 -3.92 -18.76
CA ALA A 83 -1.77 -2.57 -18.25
C ALA A 83 -0.71 -1.60 -18.76
N VAL A 84 -1.16 -0.41 -19.13
CA VAL A 84 -0.32 0.74 -19.46
C VAL A 84 -0.34 1.68 -18.26
N LEU A 85 0.85 2.04 -17.77
CA LEU A 85 1.00 3.06 -16.72
C LEU A 85 1.35 4.40 -17.36
N GLN A 86 0.67 5.46 -16.94
CA GLN A 86 1.00 6.81 -17.37
C GLN A 86 0.88 7.80 -16.21
N ARG A 87 1.95 8.55 -15.97
CA ARG A 87 1.92 9.68 -15.05
C ARG A 87 1.20 10.87 -15.70
N ILE A 88 0.32 11.52 -14.94
CA ILE A 88 -0.36 12.75 -15.33
C ILE A 88 -0.04 13.84 -14.29
N PRO A 89 -0.11 15.13 -14.65
CA PRO A 89 0.24 16.21 -13.71
C PRO A 89 -0.69 16.28 -12.50
N GLU A 90 -1.98 15.98 -12.69
CA GLU A 90 -3.00 15.98 -11.65
C GLU A 90 -4.15 15.03 -12.03
N ALA A 91 -4.83 14.47 -11.03
CA ALA A 91 -5.99 13.58 -11.22
C ALA A 91 -7.31 14.36 -11.45
N SER A 92 -7.26 15.49 -12.17
CA SER A 92 -8.45 16.30 -12.47
C SER A 92 -9.25 15.71 -13.63
N PRO A 93 -10.59 15.87 -13.67
CA PRO A 93 -11.42 15.35 -14.77
C PRO A 93 -10.98 15.87 -16.15
N ALA A 94 -10.49 17.11 -16.22
CA ALA A 94 -9.98 17.72 -17.45
C ALA A 94 -8.71 17.01 -17.96
N THR A 95 -7.75 16.77 -17.06
CA THR A 95 -6.51 16.07 -17.39
C THR A 95 -6.78 14.61 -17.77
N VAL A 96 -7.62 13.91 -17.02
CA VAL A 96 -8.01 12.52 -17.34
C VAL A 96 -8.67 12.44 -18.72
N SER A 97 -9.60 13.35 -19.02
CA SER A 97 -10.27 13.40 -20.34
C SER A 97 -9.30 13.63 -21.50
N ALA A 98 -8.34 14.54 -21.33
CA ALA A 98 -7.33 14.83 -22.33
C ALA A 98 -6.41 13.62 -22.63
N GLN A 99 -6.03 12.88 -21.60
CA GLN A 99 -5.16 11.71 -21.76
C GLN A 99 -5.88 10.53 -22.41
N THR A 100 -7.10 10.25 -21.99
CA THR A 100 -7.89 9.15 -22.58
C THR A 100 -8.27 9.44 -24.03
N THR A 101 -8.46 10.71 -24.43
CA THR A 101 -8.67 11.09 -25.84
C THR A 101 -7.42 10.80 -26.70
N SER A 102 -6.24 10.91 -26.11
CA SER A 102 -4.96 10.66 -26.79
C SER A 102 -4.61 9.17 -26.86
N ALA A 103 -5.11 8.36 -25.92
CA ALA A 103 -4.96 6.91 -25.90
C ALA A 103 -5.84 6.26 -26.98
N SER A 104 -5.36 6.20 -28.22
CA SER A 104 -6.02 5.47 -29.31
C SER A 104 -5.87 3.96 -29.11
N GLY A 105 -6.85 3.33 -28.45
CA GLY A 105 -6.92 1.88 -28.27
C GLY A 105 -8.18 1.44 -27.53
N THR A 106 -8.60 0.18 -27.74
CA THR A 106 -9.68 -0.45 -26.97
C THR A 106 -9.15 -0.91 -25.62
N LEU A 107 -9.13 -0.02 -24.63
CA LEU A 107 -8.84 -0.36 -23.24
C LEU A 107 -10.15 -0.70 -22.54
N ASP A 108 -10.19 -1.83 -21.83
CA ASP A 108 -11.40 -2.28 -21.14
C ASP A 108 -11.64 -1.47 -19.86
N LYS A 109 -10.56 -1.02 -19.22
CA LYS A 109 -10.60 -0.29 -17.94
C LYS A 109 -9.72 0.95 -17.97
N LEU A 110 -10.25 2.03 -17.39
CA LEU A 110 -9.48 3.22 -17.04
C LEU A 110 -9.51 3.39 -15.52
N ILE A 111 -8.32 3.31 -14.91
CA ILE A 111 -8.13 3.49 -13.47
C ILE A 111 -7.30 4.76 -13.26
N VAL A 112 -7.76 5.63 -12.39
CA VAL A 112 -7.02 6.83 -11.97
C VAL A 112 -6.63 6.68 -10.51
N ILE A 113 -5.35 6.86 -10.21
CA ILE A 113 -4.76 6.73 -8.88
C ILE A 113 -4.13 8.07 -8.47
N ALA A 114 -4.73 8.75 -7.50
CA ALA A 114 -4.10 9.91 -6.87
C ALA A 114 -3.32 9.44 -5.63
N VAL A 115 -2.01 9.68 -5.61
CA VAL A 115 -1.16 9.33 -4.47
C VAL A 115 -1.13 10.51 -3.50
N ARG A 116 -1.85 10.40 -2.39
CA ARG A 116 -1.91 11.45 -1.37
C ARG A 116 -0.75 11.34 -0.40
N GLU A 117 -0.42 10.11 0.00
CA GLU A 117 0.64 9.82 0.94
C GLU A 117 1.40 8.55 0.56
N LEU A 118 2.71 8.60 0.74
CA LEU A 118 3.62 7.47 0.62
C LEU A 118 4.82 7.76 1.50
N GLY A 119 4.90 7.16 2.68
CA GLY A 119 6.01 7.49 3.56
C GLY A 119 5.99 6.95 4.97
N PRO A 120 7.16 6.99 5.65
CA PRO A 120 7.19 6.80 7.08
C PRO A 120 6.43 7.93 7.78
N VAL A 121 5.64 7.56 8.78
CA VAL A 121 4.99 8.44 9.72
C VAL A 121 5.60 8.18 11.08
N VAL A 122 6.08 9.24 11.73
CA VAL A 122 6.64 9.18 13.08
C VAL A 122 5.62 9.75 14.04
N LYS A 123 5.03 8.90 14.88
CA LYS A 123 4.20 9.36 16.00
C LYS A 123 5.06 9.43 17.25
N LEU A 124 5.22 10.63 17.80
CA LEU A 124 5.87 10.82 19.09
C LEU A 124 4.81 10.60 20.19
N LEU A 125 4.84 9.44 20.85
CA LEU A 125 3.97 9.18 22.00
C LEU A 125 4.69 9.64 23.29
N SER A 126 4.03 10.51 24.05
CA SER A 126 4.62 11.38 25.07
C SER A 126 5.13 10.71 26.35
N SER A 127 5.21 9.37 26.45
CA SER A 127 5.38 8.73 27.78
C SER A 127 6.33 7.55 27.88
N VAL A 128 6.83 6.97 26.79
CA VAL A 128 7.87 5.94 26.81
C VAL A 128 8.62 6.03 25.49
N THR A 129 9.94 5.90 25.49
CA THR A 129 10.86 5.97 24.33
C THR A 129 10.59 4.86 23.29
N LEU A 130 9.43 4.90 22.66
CA LEU A 130 9.02 3.99 21.60
C LEU A 130 8.81 4.83 20.34
N VAL A 131 9.79 4.81 19.44
CA VAL A 131 9.61 5.30 18.07
C VAL A 131 8.78 4.23 17.36
N GLU A 132 7.48 4.43 17.28
CA GLU A 132 6.64 3.63 16.40
C GLU A 132 6.82 4.18 14.98
N GLY A 133 7.65 3.50 14.19
CA GLY A 133 7.78 3.77 12.77
C GLY A 133 6.81 2.90 11.99
N SER A 134 5.90 3.56 11.28
CA SER A 134 5.00 2.93 10.32
C SER A 134 5.18 3.58 8.96
N THR A 135 5.05 2.81 7.88
CA THR A 135 4.79 3.40 6.56
C THR A 135 3.29 3.56 6.38
N GLU A 136 2.87 4.72 5.89
CA GLU A 136 1.50 5.00 5.45
C GLU A 136 1.47 5.18 3.93
N VAL A 137 0.45 4.60 3.31
CA VAL A 137 0.10 4.81 1.91
C VAL A 137 -1.37 5.21 1.85
N LEU A 138 -1.64 6.39 1.29
CA LEU A 138 -2.99 6.89 1.07
C LEU A 138 -3.21 7.14 -0.42
N LEU A 139 -4.17 6.43 -1.00
CA LEU A 139 -4.52 6.49 -2.41
C LEU A 139 -5.99 6.87 -2.55
N ASP A 140 -6.31 7.73 -3.51
CA ASP A 140 -7.66 7.81 -4.05
C ASP A 140 -7.71 7.09 -5.39
N ILE A 141 -8.66 6.18 -5.52
CA ILE A 141 -8.86 5.34 -6.69
C ILE A 141 -10.16 5.73 -7.34
N SER A 142 -10.14 5.95 -8.65
CA SER A 142 -11.36 6.10 -9.46
C SER A 142 -11.31 5.13 -10.64
N GLU A 143 -12.38 4.36 -10.82
CA GLU A 143 -12.57 3.51 -11.99
C GLU A 143 -13.59 4.17 -12.92
N PHE A 144 -13.28 4.23 -14.20
CA PHE A 144 -14.09 4.87 -15.21
C PHE A 144 -14.66 3.85 -16.20
N SER A 145 -15.83 4.16 -16.75
CA SER A 145 -16.37 3.46 -17.91
C SER A 145 -15.61 3.83 -19.18
N SER A 146 -15.87 3.10 -20.26
CA SER A 146 -15.43 3.48 -21.62
C SER A 146 -15.95 4.85 -22.08
N THR A 147 -16.98 5.39 -21.42
CA THR A 147 -17.52 6.74 -21.66
C THR A 147 -16.89 7.81 -20.75
N GLN A 148 -15.80 7.50 -20.06
CA GLN A 148 -15.04 8.43 -19.19
C GLN A 148 -15.88 9.04 -18.05
N VAL A 149 -16.94 8.34 -17.63
CA VAL A 149 -17.70 8.68 -16.43
C VAL A 149 -17.16 7.83 -15.27
N PRO A 150 -16.85 8.41 -14.10
CA PRO A 150 -16.47 7.63 -12.93
C PRO A 150 -17.59 6.64 -12.59
N LEU A 151 -17.29 5.35 -12.64
CA LEU A 151 -18.16 4.28 -12.17
C LEU A 151 -18.17 4.23 -10.64
N ARG A 152 -17.00 4.49 -10.04
CA ARG A 152 -16.82 4.56 -8.59
C ARG A 152 -15.53 5.29 -8.24
N THR A 153 -15.53 5.86 -7.04
CA THR A 153 -14.35 6.43 -6.39
C THR A 153 -14.30 5.94 -4.95
N PHE A 154 -13.10 5.61 -4.47
CA PHE A 154 -12.86 5.22 -3.10
C PHE A 154 -11.42 5.52 -2.70
N SER A 155 -11.17 5.67 -1.40
CA SER A 155 -9.82 5.82 -0.86
C SER A 155 -9.32 4.51 -0.27
N VAL A 156 -8.03 4.23 -0.42
CA VAL A 156 -7.30 3.15 0.24
C VAL A 156 -6.32 3.78 1.22
N HIS A 157 -6.50 3.48 2.50
CA HIS A 157 -5.56 3.84 3.55
C HIS A 157 -4.90 2.55 4.06
N TRP A 158 -3.61 2.43 3.80
CA TRP A 158 -2.79 1.28 4.18
C TRP A 158 -1.68 1.72 5.12
N VAL A 159 -1.49 0.99 6.21
CA VAL A 159 -0.45 1.27 7.19
C VAL A 159 0.28 -0.03 7.51
N ASN A 160 1.61 0.03 7.53
CA ASN A 160 2.44 -1.09 7.96
C ASN A 160 3.55 -0.61 8.90
N GLY A 161 3.42 -1.00 10.16
CA GLY A 161 4.36 -0.65 11.21
C GLY A 161 4.14 -1.46 12.47
N GLY A 162 4.91 -1.15 13.51
CA GLY A 162 4.81 -1.78 14.82
C GLY A 162 5.88 -1.24 15.75
N SER A 163 5.77 -1.59 17.04
CA SER A 163 6.70 -1.15 18.07
C SER A 163 8.15 -1.51 17.71
N GLY A 164 9.02 -0.49 17.63
CA GLY A 164 10.46 -0.67 17.42
C GLY A 164 10.93 -0.84 15.96
N MET A 165 10.06 -0.67 14.96
CA MET A 165 10.49 -0.65 13.55
C MET A 165 10.75 0.77 13.06
N VAL A 166 11.89 0.99 12.40
CA VAL A 166 12.17 2.20 11.62
C VAL A 166 12.32 1.77 10.17
N LYS A 167 11.33 2.07 9.34
CA LYS A 167 11.40 1.86 7.90
C LYS A 167 11.98 3.09 7.21
N GLY A 168 13.01 2.88 6.40
CA GLY A 168 13.58 3.91 5.53
C GLY A 168 12.77 4.06 4.24
N VAL A 169 13.14 5.05 3.42
CA VAL A 169 12.49 5.31 2.13
C VAL A 169 12.67 4.18 1.10
N GLU A 170 13.62 3.27 1.33
CA GLU A 170 13.91 2.12 0.46
C GLU A 170 12.73 1.13 0.35
N SER A 171 11.93 0.98 1.42
CA SER A 171 10.78 0.06 1.38
C SER A 171 9.56 0.61 0.65
N LEU A 172 9.55 1.91 0.33
CA LEU A 172 8.36 2.61 -0.18
C LEU A 172 7.80 2.02 -1.49
N PRO A 173 8.60 1.59 -2.49
CA PRO A 173 8.06 0.91 -3.66
C PRO A 173 7.30 -0.37 -3.31
N GLY A 174 7.84 -1.18 -2.39
CA GLY A 174 7.20 -2.41 -1.92
C GLY A 174 5.95 -2.14 -1.06
N ASP A 175 5.99 -1.12 -0.21
CA ASP A 175 4.83 -0.68 0.59
C ASP A 175 3.71 -0.16 -0.33
N MET A 176 4.02 0.62 -1.37
CA MET A 176 3.08 1.06 -2.41
C MET A 176 2.48 -0.13 -3.17
N GLN A 177 3.31 -1.08 -3.62
CA GLN A 177 2.83 -2.30 -4.29
C GLN A 177 1.88 -3.10 -3.41
N ALA A 178 2.22 -3.30 -2.12
CA ALA A 178 1.39 -4.04 -1.18
C ALA A 178 0.04 -3.35 -0.93
N ALA A 179 0.04 -2.02 -0.82
CA ALA A 179 -1.19 -1.23 -0.70
C ALA A 179 -2.09 -1.38 -1.93
N LEU A 180 -1.52 -1.36 -3.15
CA LEU A 180 -2.26 -1.56 -4.40
C LEU A 180 -2.86 -2.98 -4.50
N VAL A 181 -2.08 -4.02 -4.17
CA VAL A 181 -2.56 -5.42 -4.16
C VAL A 181 -3.74 -5.57 -3.20
N ALA A 182 -3.63 -5.01 -1.99
CA ALA A 182 -4.67 -5.11 -0.98
C ALA A 182 -5.91 -4.24 -1.31
N GLY A 183 -5.71 -3.06 -1.90
CA GLY A 183 -6.76 -2.09 -2.20
C GLY A 183 -7.53 -2.34 -3.48
N LEU A 184 -6.88 -2.84 -4.53
CA LEU A 184 -7.52 -3.08 -5.83
C LEU A 184 -8.20 -4.45 -5.90
N GLN A 185 -7.82 -5.41 -5.04
CA GLN A 185 -8.46 -6.71 -4.83
C GLN A 185 -8.69 -7.55 -6.11
N SER A 186 -8.23 -8.80 -6.12
CA SER A 186 -8.69 -9.75 -7.14
C SER A 186 -10.13 -10.18 -6.89
N ARG A 187 -10.89 -10.47 -7.95
CA ARG A 187 -12.05 -11.35 -7.79
C ARG A 187 -11.54 -12.67 -7.21
N GLY A 188 -11.77 -12.89 -5.92
CA GLY A 188 -11.68 -14.23 -5.37
C GLY A 188 -12.63 -15.12 -6.19
N ALA A 189 -12.19 -16.33 -6.52
CA ALA A 189 -13.14 -17.34 -6.97
C ALA A 189 -14.28 -17.34 -5.94
N ALA A 190 -15.52 -17.12 -6.40
CA ALA A 190 -16.69 -17.36 -5.57
C ALA A 190 -16.52 -18.76 -4.99
N ARG A 191 -16.36 -18.85 -3.67
CA ARG A 191 -16.51 -20.12 -2.96
C ARG A 191 -17.99 -20.38 -2.77
#